data_AF-A0A7S4BHT1-F1
#
_entry.id   AF-A0A7S4BHT1-F1
#
_cell.length_a   1.000
_cell.length_b   1.000
_cell.length_c   1.000
_cell.angle_alpha   90.00
_cell.angle_beta   90.00
_cell.angle_gamma   90.00
#
_symmetry.space_group_name_H-M   'P 1'
#
loop_
_entity.id
_entity.type
_entity.pdbx_description
1 polymer ?
#
loop_
_entity_poly.entity_id
_entity_poly.type
_entity_poly.pdbx_seq_one_letter_code
_entity_poly.pdbx_strand_id
1 'polypeptide(L)'
;SPSSPPPPPPPPTNSPPPPPPPTSSPPPPPNSGSSSAQCSAHPQCAMLAGDCCPTVDGVRLGCCESNTLFSSPPPPPPPPPPPPAVPRPPPPPPPPPSPPASPRPPGQPLMNCDPIGTTELPWTTLPPHPQQPSSLWGNLATPMPTNEWWQNVVLDEGTNLLATLPYILQVLDNGLHVSMPMVKEARRDFVNYPFWSQLKLGATSLPSTHSVAAHDQLSVTMQWAHGGQSMRTPLVRGMPYVTAFYDGGLIPKISLETSAITALNGAANVIGTFTGARFKLKLNSGQTWIVYFEYAVEVSVTQNTLSCVSPFTGYMRAAALPSDAIGDTAAAATAATAA
;
A
#
# COMPACT_ATOMS: atom_id res chain seq x y z
N SER A 1 65.33 -32.21 33.80
CA SER A 1 64.07 -31.65 33.29
C SER A 1 64.36 -30.31 32.64
N PRO A 2 64.01 -30.12 31.36
CA PRO A 2 64.40 -28.93 30.59
C PRO A 2 63.48 -27.74 30.90
N SER A 3 64.10 -26.57 31.04
CA SER A 3 63.43 -25.27 31.21
C SER A 3 63.13 -24.64 29.85
N SER A 4 61.89 -24.20 29.64
CA SER A 4 61.40 -23.61 28.39
C SER A 4 62.06 -22.26 28.06
N PRO A 5 62.26 -21.91 26.77
CA PRO A 5 62.79 -20.62 26.37
C PRO A 5 61.72 -19.49 26.43
N PRO A 6 62.15 -18.23 26.63
CA PRO A 6 61.26 -17.07 26.80
C PRO A 6 60.66 -16.54 25.46
N PRO A 7 59.52 -15.82 25.52
CA PRO A 7 58.79 -15.34 24.34
C PRO A 7 59.46 -14.16 23.61
N PRO A 8 59.18 -13.97 22.31
CA PRO A 8 59.79 -12.92 21.49
C PRO A 8 59.21 -11.52 21.73
N PRO A 9 59.98 -10.46 21.42
CA PRO A 9 59.60 -9.06 21.65
C PRO A 9 58.58 -8.51 20.62
N PRO A 10 57.82 -7.45 20.97
CA PRO A 10 56.79 -6.88 20.11
C PRO A 10 57.35 -6.03 18.94
N PRO A 11 56.59 -5.87 17.84
CA PRO A 11 57.03 -5.16 16.63
C PRO A 11 57.06 -3.62 16.81
N PRO A 12 57.89 -2.91 16.02
CA PRO A 12 58.05 -1.45 16.13
C PRO A 12 56.88 -0.69 15.51
N THR A 13 56.40 0.34 16.21
CA THR A 13 55.37 1.28 15.74
C THR A 13 55.99 2.42 14.94
N ASN A 14 55.82 2.41 13.61
CA ASN A 14 56.12 3.55 12.74
C ASN A 14 54.88 3.87 11.89
N SER A 15 54.20 4.97 12.21
CA SER A 15 53.21 5.61 11.33
C SER A 15 53.33 7.12 11.49
N PRO A 16 53.49 7.90 10.40
CA PRO A 16 53.58 9.35 10.47
C PRO A 16 52.21 10.01 10.74
N PRO A 17 52.16 11.22 11.34
CA PRO A 17 50.91 11.89 11.66
C PRO A 17 50.20 12.46 10.41
N PRO A 18 48.86 12.58 10.43
CA PRO A 18 48.08 13.11 9.31
C PRO A 18 48.22 14.64 9.16
N PRO A 19 48.02 15.18 7.93
CA PRO A 19 48.13 16.61 7.65
C PRO A 19 46.97 17.43 8.22
N PRO A 20 47.17 18.74 8.48
CA PRO A 20 46.14 19.61 9.04
C PRO A 20 45.00 19.91 8.04
N PRO A 21 43.78 20.20 8.53
CA PRO A 21 42.61 20.45 7.69
C PRO A 21 42.69 21.80 6.94
N PRO A 22 42.03 21.92 5.77
CA PRO A 22 42.01 23.16 5.00
C PRO A 22 41.18 24.25 5.68
N THR A 23 41.67 25.50 5.61
CA THR A 23 41.04 26.72 6.11
C THR A 23 39.85 27.13 5.23
N SER A 24 38.74 27.51 5.86
CA SER A 24 37.53 28.00 5.20
C SER A 24 37.72 29.39 4.60
N SER A 25 37.23 29.58 3.38
CA SER A 25 37.19 30.87 2.68
C SER A 25 36.10 31.79 3.26
N PRO A 26 36.25 33.13 3.18
CA PRO A 26 35.27 34.08 3.73
C PRO A 26 33.99 34.17 2.88
N PRO A 27 32.83 34.49 3.51
CA PRO A 27 31.53 34.55 2.83
C PRO A 27 31.37 35.78 1.90
N PRO A 28 30.55 35.68 0.84
CA PRO A 28 30.27 36.77 -0.09
C PRO A 28 29.39 37.88 0.54
N PRO A 29 29.42 39.11 -0.02
CA PRO A 29 28.72 40.27 0.55
C PRO A 29 27.18 40.17 0.43
N PRO A 30 26.42 40.83 1.32
CA PRO A 30 24.96 40.72 1.38
C PRO A 30 24.28 41.41 0.18
N ASN A 31 23.46 40.65 -0.53
CA ASN A 31 22.60 41.16 -1.60
C ASN A 31 21.42 41.95 -1.01
N SER A 32 21.14 43.12 -1.60
CA SER A 32 20.05 43.99 -1.21
C SER A 32 18.70 43.28 -1.30
N GLY A 33 17.98 43.18 -0.17
CA GLY A 33 16.74 42.44 -0.03
C GLY A 33 15.63 42.93 -0.95
N SER A 34 15.14 42.03 -1.80
CA SER A 34 13.83 42.16 -2.43
C SER A 34 12.76 41.93 -1.35
N SER A 35 11.80 42.84 -1.22
CA SER A 35 10.68 42.72 -0.26
C SER A 35 9.86 41.43 -0.40
N SER A 36 10.02 40.69 -1.51
CA SER A 36 9.40 39.38 -1.75
C SER A 36 10.02 38.23 -0.96
N ALA A 37 11.25 38.39 -0.45
CA ALA A 37 12.00 37.34 0.23
C ALA A 37 11.64 37.24 1.72
N GLN A 38 11.15 38.32 2.32
CA GLN A 38 10.87 38.38 3.76
C GLN A 38 9.78 37.39 4.18
N CYS A 39 9.99 36.72 5.32
CA CYS A 39 9.02 35.81 5.92
C CYS A 39 7.67 36.48 6.19
N SER A 40 7.69 37.77 6.53
CA SER A 40 6.49 38.61 6.73
C SER A 40 5.62 38.76 5.49
N ALA A 41 6.16 38.53 4.29
CA ALA A 41 5.41 38.58 3.04
C ALA A 41 4.62 37.29 2.75
N HIS A 42 4.80 36.23 3.55
CA HIS A 42 4.17 34.92 3.35
C HIS A 42 3.36 34.52 4.60
N PRO A 43 2.02 34.40 4.52
CA PRO A 43 1.17 34.16 5.71
C PRO A 43 1.56 32.92 6.52
N GLN A 44 2.01 31.86 5.85
CA GLN A 44 2.45 30.63 6.49
C GLN A 44 3.87 30.71 7.07
N CYS A 45 4.66 31.72 6.69
CA CYS A 45 5.99 31.98 7.24
C CYS A 45 6.00 33.15 8.24
N ALA A 46 4.86 33.79 8.53
CA ALA A 46 4.79 35.03 9.30
C ALA A 46 5.32 34.92 10.74
N MET A 47 5.42 33.70 11.28
CA MET A 47 6.00 33.41 12.59
C MET A 47 7.54 33.39 12.60
N LEU A 48 8.19 33.52 11.44
CA LEU A 48 9.64 33.54 11.27
C LEU A 48 10.10 34.96 10.92
N ALA A 49 11.35 35.28 11.28
CA ALA A 49 11.96 36.59 10.99
C ALA A 49 13.06 36.45 9.93
N GLY A 50 13.24 37.49 9.12
CA GLY A 50 14.25 37.56 8.07
C GLY A 50 13.70 37.18 6.69
N ASP A 51 14.58 36.69 5.82
CA ASP A 51 14.23 36.24 4.48
C ASP A 51 13.99 34.72 4.49
N CYS A 52 12.80 34.28 4.06
CA CYS A 52 12.39 32.88 4.02
C CYS A 52 12.24 32.34 2.59
N CYS A 53 12.02 33.23 1.60
CA CYS A 53 11.48 32.85 0.29
C CYS A 53 12.16 33.60 -0.89
N PRO A 54 13.47 33.48 -1.10
CA PRO A 54 14.40 32.53 -0.48
C PRO A 54 15.11 33.09 0.77
N THR A 55 15.76 32.22 1.55
CA THR A 55 16.71 32.60 2.59
C THR A 55 17.97 33.24 1.99
N VAL A 56 18.82 33.82 2.84
CA VAL A 56 20.13 34.36 2.44
C VAL A 56 21.04 33.33 1.75
N ASP A 57 20.82 32.04 2.02
CA ASP A 57 21.53 30.91 1.39
C ASP A 57 20.83 30.38 0.12
N GLY A 58 19.76 31.04 -0.35
CA GLY A 58 19.02 30.65 -1.55
C GLY A 58 18.00 29.52 -1.36
N VAL A 59 17.72 29.10 -0.13
CA VAL A 59 16.77 28.01 0.19
C VAL A 59 15.35 28.57 0.33
N ARG A 60 14.33 27.93 -0.25
CA ARG A 60 12.91 28.27 0.03
C ARG A 60 12.36 27.35 1.11
N LEU A 61 11.77 27.92 2.15
CA LEU A 61 11.10 27.14 3.19
C LEU A 61 9.74 26.60 2.68
N GLY A 62 9.27 25.48 3.25
CA GLY A 62 8.03 24.83 2.82
C GLY A 62 6.76 25.69 2.95
N CYS A 63 6.80 26.78 3.72
CA CYS A 63 5.72 27.76 3.85
C CYS A 63 5.64 28.78 2.68
N CYS A 64 6.59 28.76 1.74
CA CYS A 64 6.70 29.71 0.63
C CYS A 64 5.87 29.35 -0.64
N GLU A 65 5.10 28.26 -0.60
CA GLU A 65 4.41 27.71 -1.78
C GLU A 65 2.90 27.99 -1.84
N SER A 66 2.36 28.74 -0.89
CA SER A 66 0.91 28.95 -0.75
C SER A 66 0.50 30.39 -0.99
N ASN A 67 0.70 30.95 -2.19
CA ASN A 67 0.02 32.19 -2.55
C ASN A 67 -0.29 32.39 -4.03
N THR A 68 -0.99 31.42 -4.62
CA THR A 68 -1.82 31.71 -5.80
C THR A 68 -3.14 30.94 -5.69
N LEU A 69 -4.23 31.70 -5.51
CA LEU A 69 -5.65 31.28 -5.52
C LEU A 69 -6.04 30.52 -4.22
N PHE A 70 -6.91 30.97 -3.31
CA PHE A 70 -8.26 31.48 -3.46
C PHE A 70 -8.66 32.26 -2.19
N SER A 71 -9.11 33.52 -2.32
CA SER A 71 -10.06 34.06 -1.34
C SER A 71 -11.41 33.44 -1.64
N SER A 72 -11.88 32.53 -0.79
CA SER A 72 -13.21 31.94 -0.91
C SER A 72 -14.29 33.01 -0.72
N PRO A 73 -15.28 33.13 -1.62
CA PRO A 73 -16.45 33.97 -1.38
C PRO A 73 -17.30 33.41 -0.21
N PRO A 74 -18.13 34.25 0.44
CA PRO A 74 -18.96 33.82 1.57
C PRO A 74 -19.94 32.70 1.16
N PRO A 75 -20.29 31.80 2.11
CA PRO A 75 -21.12 30.64 1.81
C PRO A 75 -22.52 31.05 1.34
N PRO A 76 -23.08 30.37 0.32
CA PRO A 76 -24.46 30.60 -0.09
C PRO A 76 -25.46 30.23 1.02
N PRO A 77 -26.65 30.85 1.03
CA PRO A 77 -27.69 30.53 2.02
C PRO A 77 -28.10 29.05 1.95
N PRO A 78 -28.58 28.49 3.08
CA PRO A 78 -28.94 27.08 3.15
C PRO A 78 -30.06 26.75 2.16
N PRO A 79 -29.99 25.60 1.45
CA PRO A 79 -31.03 25.18 0.54
C PRO A 79 -32.34 24.90 1.30
N PRO A 80 -33.50 25.06 0.64
CA PRO A 80 -34.78 24.69 1.21
C PRO A 80 -34.81 23.20 1.61
N PRO A 81 -35.64 22.82 2.60
CA PRO A 81 -35.73 21.44 3.05
C PRO A 81 -36.09 20.51 1.88
N PRO A 82 -35.44 19.33 1.80
CA PRO A 82 -35.69 18.41 0.71
C PRO A 82 -37.16 17.94 0.72
N PRO A 83 -37.77 17.76 -0.45
CA PRO A 83 -39.09 17.13 -0.52
C PRO A 83 -39.05 15.73 0.10
N PRO A 84 -40.21 15.21 0.57
CA PRO A 84 -40.31 13.87 1.13
C PRO A 84 -39.64 12.84 0.22
N ALA A 85 -38.78 12.01 0.78
CA ALA A 85 -38.01 11.03 0.03
C ALA A 85 -38.96 10.11 -0.74
N VAL A 86 -39.00 10.27 -2.07
CA VAL A 86 -39.57 9.26 -2.94
C VAL A 86 -38.69 8.01 -2.77
N PRO A 87 -39.26 6.81 -2.57
CA PRO A 87 -38.48 5.58 -2.51
C PRO A 87 -37.59 5.50 -3.75
N ARG A 88 -36.27 5.55 -3.56
CA ARG A 88 -35.34 5.36 -4.67
C ARG A 88 -35.58 3.95 -5.22
N PRO A 89 -35.78 3.79 -6.54
CA PRO A 89 -35.79 2.47 -7.13
C PRO A 89 -34.48 1.75 -6.77
N PRO A 90 -34.53 0.43 -6.59
CA PRO A 90 -33.34 -0.36 -6.27
C PRO A 90 -32.24 -0.07 -7.30
N PRO A 91 -30.97 -0.02 -6.87
CA PRO A 91 -29.86 0.15 -7.80
C PRO A 91 -29.94 -0.93 -8.88
N PRO A 92 -29.64 -0.60 -10.15
CA PRO A 92 -29.58 -1.60 -11.19
C PRO A 92 -28.57 -2.68 -10.78
N PRO A 93 -28.82 -3.95 -11.14
CA PRO A 93 -27.86 -5.02 -10.87
C PRO A 93 -26.48 -4.64 -11.45
N PRO A 94 -25.39 -5.03 -10.79
CA PRO A 94 -24.05 -4.78 -11.31
C PRO A 94 -23.97 -5.30 -12.75
N PRO A 95 -23.28 -4.57 -13.65
CA PRO A 95 -23.06 -5.09 -14.98
C PRO A 95 -22.40 -6.47 -14.86
N PRO A 96 -22.78 -7.44 -15.70
CA PRO A 96 -22.15 -8.75 -15.69
C PRO A 96 -20.62 -8.54 -15.79
N PRO A 97 -19.82 -9.33 -15.04
CA PRO A 97 -18.37 -9.24 -15.14
C PRO A 97 -18.00 -9.31 -16.62
N SER A 98 -17.14 -8.39 -17.06
CA SER A 98 -16.55 -8.47 -18.40
C SER A 98 -16.13 -9.92 -18.62
N PRO A 99 -16.50 -10.54 -19.76
CA PRO A 99 -16.07 -11.90 -20.02
C PRO A 99 -14.55 -11.93 -19.83
N PRO A 100 -14.00 -12.98 -19.17
CA PRO A 100 -12.56 -13.16 -19.12
C PRO A 100 -12.04 -12.95 -20.53
N ALA A 101 -10.99 -12.14 -20.69
CA ALA A 101 -10.31 -12.04 -21.97
C ALA A 101 -10.14 -13.47 -22.47
N SER A 102 -10.74 -13.77 -23.63
CA SER A 102 -10.87 -15.15 -24.08
C SER A 102 -9.49 -15.78 -24.02
N PRO A 103 -9.34 -16.98 -23.39
CA PRO A 103 -8.04 -17.63 -23.35
C PRO A 103 -7.49 -17.65 -24.76
N ARG A 104 -6.27 -17.17 -24.93
CA ARG A 104 -5.56 -17.21 -26.21
C ARG A 104 -5.74 -18.63 -26.79
N PRO A 105 -6.29 -18.80 -27.99
CA PRO A 105 -6.46 -20.11 -28.59
C PRO A 105 -5.12 -20.85 -28.60
N PRO A 106 -5.08 -22.14 -28.25
CA PRO A 106 -3.87 -22.94 -28.31
C PRO A 106 -3.24 -22.83 -29.71
N GLY A 107 -1.98 -22.40 -29.80
CA GLY A 107 -1.26 -22.25 -31.07
C GLY A 107 -1.23 -20.85 -31.68
N GLN A 108 -1.81 -19.82 -31.04
CA GLN A 108 -1.63 -18.43 -31.49
C GLN A 108 -0.23 -17.90 -31.10
N PRO A 109 0.58 -17.36 -32.04
CA PRO A 109 1.95 -16.92 -31.78
C PRO A 109 2.01 -15.76 -30.78
N LEU A 110 2.96 -15.78 -29.83
CA LEU A 110 3.07 -14.84 -28.70
C LEU A 110 2.81 -13.36 -29.05
N MET A 111 3.24 -12.91 -30.23
CA MET A 111 3.10 -11.52 -30.71
C MET A 111 1.80 -11.21 -31.48
N ASN A 112 0.85 -12.14 -31.54
CA ASN A 112 -0.39 -12.01 -32.33
C ASN A 112 -0.13 -11.65 -33.81
N CYS A 113 0.98 -12.17 -34.35
CA CYS A 113 1.41 -12.05 -35.73
C CYS A 113 1.95 -13.40 -36.19
N ASP A 114 2.08 -13.61 -37.50
CA ASP A 114 2.77 -14.79 -38.03
C ASP A 114 4.16 -14.95 -37.38
N PRO A 115 4.63 -16.18 -37.14
CA PRO A 115 5.98 -16.41 -36.66
C PRO A 115 6.99 -15.64 -37.52
N ILE A 116 7.93 -14.94 -36.89
CA ILE A 116 9.00 -14.17 -37.58
C ILE A 116 9.83 -15.09 -38.51
N GLY A 117 9.77 -16.40 -38.30
CA GLY A 117 10.13 -17.42 -39.26
C GLY A 117 9.56 -18.79 -38.87
N THR A 118 9.34 -19.67 -39.85
CA THR A 118 9.00 -21.08 -39.64
C THR A 118 10.21 -22.00 -39.71
N THR A 119 11.37 -21.46 -40.11
CA THR A 119 12.63 -22.18 -40.12
C THR A 119 13.11 -22.34 -38.69
N GLU A 120 13.30 -23.59 -38.27
CA GLU A 120 13.94 -23.89 -37.00
C GLU A 120 15.31 -23.23 -36.98
N LEU A 121 15.56 -22.39 -35.97
CA LEU A 121 16.83 -21.70 -35.85
C LEU A 121 17.94 -22.76 -35.61
N PRO A 122 19.17 -22.57 -36.12
CA PRO A 122 20.25 -23.55 -36.01
C PRO A 122 20.83 -23.68 -34.60
N TRP A 123 20.10 -23.25 -33.58
CA TRP A 123 20.53 -23.33 -32.18
C TRP A 123 20.23 -24.71 -31.63
N THR A 124 21.17 -25.30 -30.90
CA THR A 124 20.95 -26.53 -30.17
C THR A 124 19.81 -26.33 -29.16
N THR A 125 18.72 -27.08 -29.31
CA THR A 125 17.64 -27.11 -28.32
C THR A 125 18.20 -27.66 -27.01
N LEU A 126 18.24 -26.81 -25.98
CA LEU A 126 18.59 -27.26 -24.63
C LEU A 126 17.41 -28.02 -24.01
N PRO A 127 17.68 -28.98 -23.10
CA PRO A 127 16.61 -29.63 -22.36
C PRO A 127 15.78 -28.60 -21.58
N PRO A 128 14.51 -28.90 -21.24
CA PRO A 128 13.69 -28.02 -20.43
C PRO A 128 14.40 -27.61 -19.15
N HIS A 129 14.18 -26.36 -18.73
CA HIS A 129 14.75 -25.86 -17.48
C HIS A 129 14.33 -26.77 -16.31
N PRO A 130 15.25 -27.16 -15.40
CA PRO A 130 14.95 -28.11 -14.33
C PRO A 130 13.89 -27.57 -13.35
N GLN A 131 13.81 -26.25 -13.18
CA GLN A 131 12.73 -25.62 -12.42
C GLN A 131 11.46 -25.55 -13.27
N GLN A 132 10.44 -26.29 -12.84
CA GLN A 132 9.11 -26.28 -13.44
C GLN A 132 8.24 -25.19 -12.81
N PRO A 133 7.23 -24.66 -13.52
CA PRO A 133 6.24 -23.76 -12.93
C PRO A 133 5.56 -24.39 -11.71
N SER A 134 5.45 -23.64 -10.62
CA SER A 134 4.79 -24.09 -9.38
C SER A 134 3.27 -24.05 -9.50
N SER A 135 2.56 -24.59 -8.50
CA SER A 135 1.10 -24.50 -8.37
C SER A 135 0.58 -23.07 -8.22
N LEU A 136 1.46 -22.09 -7.92
CA LEU A 136 1.12 -20.68 -7.79
C LEU A 136 0.59 -20.09 -9.10
N TRP A 137 0.93 -20.68 -10.25
CA TRP A 137 0.39 -20.28 -11.55
C TRP A 137 -1.10 -20.62 -11.74
N GLY A 138 -1.71 -21.38 -10.83
CA GLY A 138 -3.11 -21.78 -10.93
C GLY A 138 -3.42 -22.48 -12.26
N ASN A 139 -4.57 -22.17 -12.84
CA ASN A 139 -5.03 -22.73 -14.13
C ASN A 139 -4.82 -21.74 -15.30
N LEU A 140 -3.73 -20.98 -15.29
CA LEU A 140 -3.42 -20.05 -16.37
C LEU A 140 -2.98 -20.77 -17.66
N ALA A 141 -3.31 -20.16 -18.81
CA ALA A 141 -2.91 -20.67 -20.11
C ALA A 141 -1.40 -20.48 -20.35
N THR A 142 -0.77 -21.42 -21.03
CA THR A 142 0.61 -21.30 -21.49
C THR A 142 0.69 -20.54 -22.82
N PRO A 143 1.84 -19.89 -23.14
CA PRO A 143 3.02 -19.74 -22.29
C PRO A 143 2.78 -18.75 -21.14
N MET A 144 3.38 -19.05 -19.98
CA MET A 144 3.33 -18.15 -18.83
C MET A 144 4.20 -16.92 -19.11
N PRO A 145 3.76 -15.71 -18.73
CA PRO A 145 4.57 -14.51 -18.92
C PRO A 145 5.81 -14.54 -18.02
N THR A 146 6.86 -13.85 -18.47
CA THR A 146 8.08 -13.63 -17.70
C THR A 146 8.37 -12.15 -17.60
N ASN A 147 9.21 -11.75 -16.64
CA ASN A 147 9.59 -10.34 -16.43
C ASN A 147 8.40 -9.43 -16.11
N GLU A 148 7.32 -10.00 -15.58
CA GLU A 148 6.18 -9.23 -15.11
C GLU A 148 6.47 -8.57 -13.78
N TRP A 149 5.87 -7.40 -13.53
CA TRP A 149 6.07 -6.68 -12.27
C TRP A 149 5.55 -7.47 -11.05
N TRP A 150 4.65 -8.43 -11.29
CA TRP A 150 4.06 -9.31 -10.28
C TRP A 150 4.72 -10.69 -10.20
N GLN A 151 5.79 -10.95 -10.95
CA GLN A 151 6.46 -12.26 -11.00
C GLN A 151 6.79 -12.84 -9.61
N ASN A 152 7.04 -11.99 -8.62
CA ASN A 152 7.32 -12.40 -7.23
C ASN A 152 6.25 -13.29 -6.58
N VAL A 153 4.99 -13.25 -7.04
CA VAL A 153 3.89 -14.05 -6.47
C VAL A 153 3.84 -15.49 -6.99
N VAL A 154 4.71 -15.84 -7.94
CA VAL A 154 4.79 -17.19 -8.55
C VAL A 154 6.20 -17.79 -8.53
N LEU A 155 7.20 -17.02 -8.09
CA LEU A 155 8.57 -17.50 -7.88
C LEU A 155 8.74 -18.01 -6.45
N ASP A 156 9.57 -19.05 -6.29
CA ASP A 156 9.82 -19.71 -5.01
C ASP A 156 8.51 -20.08 -4.30
N GLU A 157 8.28 -19.55 -3.09
CA GLU A 157 7.06 -19.75 -2.31
C GLU A 157 5.95 -18.72 -2.62
N GLY A 158 6.20 -17.76 -3.52
CA GLY A 158 5.24 -16.68 -3.84
C GLY A 158 5.14 -15.57 -2.79
N THR A 159 6.00 -15.62 -1.76
CA THR A 159 5.91 -14.78 -0.56
C THR A 159 6.77 -13.52 -0.62
N ASN A 160 7.44 -13.27 -1.75
CA ASN A 160 8.26 -12.08 -1.95
C ASN A 160 7.38 -10.81 -2.03
N LEU A 161 7.96 -9.67 -1.62
CA LEU A 161 7.24 -8.40 -1.61
C LEU A 161 6.84 -7.96 -3.02
N LEU A 162 5.64 -7.39 -3.12
CA LEU A 162 5.06 -6.90 -4.36
C LEU A 162 4.70 -5.42 -4.25
N ALA A 163 5.35 -4.58 -5.04
CA ALA A 163 5.07 -3.15 -5.07
C ALA A 163 3.95 -2.83 -6.07
N THR A 164 2.76 -2.51 -5.57
CA THR A 164 1.65 -2.00 -6.42
C THR A 164 1.64 -0.49 -6.52
N LEU A 165 2.15 0.20 -5.49
CA LEU A 165 2.08 1.64 -5.26
C LEU A 165 0.61 2.14 -5.15
N PRO A 166 0.25 2.91 -4.10
CA PRO A 166 1.10 3.31 -2.98
C PRO A 166 1.38 2.16 -2.00
N TYR A 167 0.72 1.01 -2.16
CA TYR A 167 0.89 -0.13 -1.27
C TYR A 167 2.04 -1.05 -1.68
N ILE A 168 2.75 -1.56 -0.68
CA ILE A 168 3.63 -2.73 -0.79
C ILE A 168 2.87 -3.89 -0.16
N LEU A 169 2.83 -5.02 -0.85
CA LEU A 169 2.03 -6.17 -0.50
C LEU A 169 2.91 -7.39 -0.25
N GLN A 170 2.39 -8.31 0.54
CA GLN A 170 2.92 -9.67 0.64
C GLN A 170 1.75 -10.65 0.59
N VAL A 171 1.83 -11.64 -0.29
CA VAL A 171 0.82 -12.68 -0.46
C VAL A 171 1.26 -13.89 0.33
N LEU A 172 0.47 -14.31 1.32
CA LEU A 172 0.74 -15.46 2.16
C LEU A 172 -0.50 -16.36 2.23
N ASP A 173 -0.35 -17.60 2.67
CA ASP A 173 -1.46 -18.54 2.81
C ASP A 173 -2.53 -18.11 3.82
N ASN A 174 -2.19 -17.21 4.74
CA ASN A 174 -3.11 -16.65 5.73
C ASN A 174 -3.75 -15.31 5.29
N GLY A 175 -3.49 -14.84 4.06
CA GLY A 175 -4.16 -13.69 3.46
C GLY A 175 -3.23 -12.70 2.76
N LEU A 176 -3.79 -11.54 2.42
CA LEU A 176 -3.06 -10.44 1.79
C LEU A 176 -2.57 -9.47 2.85
N HIS A 177 -1.26 -9.41 3.05
CA HIS A 177 -0.62 -8.44 3.93
C HIS A 177 -0.33 -7.13 3.18
N VAL A 178 -0.65 -6.01 3.81
CA VAL A 178 -0.65 -4.68 3.20
C VAL A 178 0.20 -3.74 4.04
N SER A 179 1.11 -3.04 3.36
CA SER A 179 1.89 -1.95 3.91
C SER A 179 1.64 -0.67 3.10
N MET A 180 1.28 0.39 3.82
CA MET A 180 1.40 1.78 3.41
C MET A 180 2.62 2.36 4.13
N PRO A 181 3.79 2.46 3.46
CA PRO A 181 5.02 2.90 4.09
C PRO A 181 4.85 4.29 4.73
N MET A 182 5.07 4.37 6.04
CA MET A 182 5.06 5.65 6.77
C MET A 182 6.42 6.32 6.82
N VAL A 183 7.47 5.52 6.71
CA VAL A 183 8.86 5.94 6.81
C VAL A 183 9.51 5.68 5.47
N LYS A 184 10.27 6.66 5.00
CA LYS A 184 11.16 6.52 3.85
C LYS A 184 12.58 6.59 4.39
N GLU A 185 13.37 5.56 4.14
CA GLU A 185 14.78 5.57 4.51
C GLU A 185 15.59 6.00 3.29
N ALA A 186 16.09 7.23 3.32
CA ALA A 186 17.00 7.74 2.30
C ALA A 186 18.42 7.76 2.86
N ARG A 187 19.31 6.96 2.25
CA ARG A 187 20.76 7.03 2.44
C ARG A 187 21.41 7.42 1.12
N ARG A 188 22.70 7.76 1.16
CA ARG A 188 23.46 8.16 -0.05
C ARG A 188 23.36 7.13 -1.17
N ASP A 189 23.34 5.84 -0.81
CA ASP A 189 23.46 4.75 -1.78
C ASP A 189 22.13 4.05 -2.07
N PHE A 190 21.06 4.34 -1.31
CA PHE A 190 19.76 3.71 -1.52
C PHE A 190 18.60 4.53 -0.93
N VAL A 191 17.42 4.33 -1.52
CA VAL A 191 16.14 4.71 -0.94
C VAL A 191 15.35 3.44 -0.70
N ASN A 192 14.90 3.23 0.53
CA ASN A 192 14.15 2.06 0.95
C ASN A 192 12.79 2.46 1.52
N TYR A 193 11.79 1.62 1.25
CA TYR A 193 10.46 1.69 1.82
C TYR A 193 10.25 0.41 2.64
N PRO A 194 10.51 0.44 3.96
CA PRO A 194 10.35 -0.73 4.81
C PRO A 194 8.92 -1.28 4.73
N PHE A 195 8.82 -2.62 4.68
CA PHE A 195 7.55 -3.31 4.75
C PHE A 195 7.18 -3.60 6.21
N TRP A 196 6.02 -3.14 6.62
CA TRP A 196 5.34 -3.59 7.83
C TRP A 196 3.91 -3.99 7.48
N SER A 197 3.51 -5.18 7.93
CA SER A 197 2.15 -5.68 7.76
C SER A 197 1.16 -4.93 8.66
N GLN A 198 0.79 -3.72 8.25
CA GLN A 198 -0.10 -2.85 9.01
C GLN A 198 -1.55 -3.37 8.98
N LEU A 199 -1.98 -3.87 7.82
CA LEU A 199 -3.33 -4.40 7.61
C LEU A 199 -3.23 -5.72 6.84
N LYS A 200 -3.91 -6.77 7.32
CA LYS A 200 -4.06 -8.04 6.60
C LYS A 200 -5.52 -8.29 6.26
N LEU A 201 -5.82 -8.48 4.97
CA LEU A 201 -7.12 -8.96 4.51
C LEU A 201 -7.10 -10.49 4.55
N GLY A 202 -8.04 -11.08 5.28
CA GLY A 202 -8.19 -12.54 5.37
C GLY A 202 -9.59 -12.94 5.77
N ALA A 203 -9.72 -14.13 6.34
CA ALA A 203 -10.95 -14.65 6.90
C ALA A 203 -10.66 -15.46 8.17
N THR A 204 -11.67 -15.72 9.00
CA THR A 204 -11.53 -16.57 10.20
C THR A 204 -11.08 -18.00 9.87
N SER A 205 -11.44 -18.49 8.67
CA SER A 205 -11.02 -19.79 8.15
C SER A 205 -10.69 -19.67 6.66
N LEU A 206 -9.58 -19.00 6.35
CA LEU A 206 -9.13 -18.84 4.98
C LEU A 206 -8.51 -20.16 4.46
N PRO A 207 -8.77 -20.56 3.20
CA PRO A 207 -8.02 -21.63 2.55
C PRO A 207 -6.51 -21.37 2.60
N SER A 208 -5.72 -22.37 3.01
CA SER A 208 -4.30 -22.22 3.29
C SER A 208 -3.38 -22.33 2.07
N THR A 209 -3.89 -22.04 0.88
CA THR A 209 -3.06 -22.01 -0.35
C THR A 209 -3.51 -20.86 -1.23
N HIS A 210 -2.55 -20.17 -1.81
CA HIS A 210 -2.78 -19.09 -2.75
C HIS A 210 -2.31 -19.44 -4.16
N SER A 211 -2.93 -18.84 -5.18
CA SER A 211 -2.51 -18.96 -6.57
C SER A 211 -2.98 -17.74 -7.37
N VAL A 212 -2.47 -17.59 -8.59
CA VAL A 212 -2.95 -16.60 -9.55
C VAL A 212 -4.22 -17.12 -10.23
N ALA A 213 -5.25 -16.29 -10.26
CA ALA A 213 -6.52 -16.56 -10.94
C ALA A 213 -6.58 -15.96 -12.35
N ALA A 214 -6.01 -14.77 -12.52
CA ALA A 214 -6.01 -14.00 -13.76
C ALA A 214 -4.92 -12.93 -13.70
N HIS A 215 -4.49 -12.43 -14.86
CA HIS A 215 -3.59 -11.29 -14.95
C HIS A 215 -3.80 -10.53 -16.27
N ASP A 216 -3.32 -9.30 -16.29
CA ASP A 216 -3.10 -8.49 -17.48
C ASP A 216 -1.81 -7.66 -17.29
N GLN A 217 -1.56 -6.68 -18.16
CA GLN A 217 -0.34 -5.87 -18.14
C GLN A 217 -0.16 -5.05 -16.84
N LEU A 218 -1.25 -4.69 -16.17
CA LEU A 218 -1.25 -3.81 -14.99
C LEU A 218 -1.86 -4.45 -13.74
N SER A 219 -2.40 -5.66 -13.85
CA SER A 219 -3.06 -6.37 -12.76
C SER A 219 -2.67 -7.84 -12.65
N VAL A 220 -2.71 -8.34 -11.42
CA VAL A 220 -2.72 -9.77 -11.10
C VAL A 220 -3.82 -10.01 -10.06
N THR A 221 -4.63 -11.05 -10.26
CA THR A 221 -5.65 -11.43 -9.27
C THR A 221 -5.18 -12.66 -8.52
N MET A 222 -4.99 -12.51 -7.21
CA MET A 222 -4.69 -13.65 -6.32
C MET A 222 -5.98 -14.30 -5.84
N GLN A 223 -5.94 -15.61 -5.59
CA GLN A 223 -7.04 -16.37 -5.03
C GLN A 223 -6.59 -17.31 -3.91
N TRP A 224 -7.43 -17.43 -2.89
CA TRP A 224 -7.42 -18.48 -1.87
C TRP A 224 -8.75 -19.20 -1.99
N ALA A 225 -8.75 -20.45 -2.45
CA ALA A 225 -9.99 -21.17 -2.73
C ALA A 225 -9.89 -22.64 -2.28
N HIS A 226 -10.92 -23.11 -1.56
CA HIS A 226 -11.06 -24.50 -1.18
C HIS A 226 -12.51 -24.82 -0.85
N GLY A 227 -13.02 -25.97 -1.30
CA GLY A 227 -14.35 -26.46 -0.92
C GLY A 227 -15.51 -25.51 -1.25
N GLY A 228 -15.41 -24.74 -2.35
CA GLY A 228 -16.42 -23.75 -2.76
C GLY A 228 -16.30 -22.38 -2.06
N GLN A 229 -15.44 -22.25 -1.05
CA GLN A 229 -15.15 -20.97 -0.41
C GLN A 229 -14.00 -20.29 -1.14
N SER A 230 -14.09 -18.97 -1.35
CA SER A 230 -12.99 -18.24 -1.97
C SER A 230 -12.84 -16.80 -1.49
N MET A 231 -11.59 -16.36 -1.40
CA MET A 231 -11.21 -14.96 -1.33
C MET A 231 -10.39 -14.63 -2.58
N ARG A 232 -10.73 -13.55 -3.29
CA ARG A 232 -10.00 -13.08 -4.47
C ARG A 232 -9.59 -11.62 -4.33
N THR A 233 -8.34 -11.30 -4.64
CA THR A 233 -7.80 -9.93 -4.52
C THR A 233 -7.20 -9.46 -5.84
N PRO A 234 -7.85 -8.53 -6.57
CA PRO A 234 -7.24 -7.90 -7.73
C PRO A 234 -6.18 -6.89 -7.27
N LEU A 235 -4.92 -7.17 -7.57
CA LEU A 235 -3.77 -6.32 -7.28
C LEU A 235 -3.44 -5.52 -8.54
N VAL A 236 -3.70 -4.22 -8.50
CA VAL A 236 -3.53 -3.33 -9.66
C VAL A 236 -2.49 -2.27 -9.34
N ARG A 237 -1.60 -1.97 -10.29
CA ARG A 237 -0.68 -0.84 -10.16
C ARG A 237 -1.46 0.45 -9.89
N GLY A 238 -1.05 1.22 -8.88
CA GLY A 238 -1.69 2.49 -8.53
C GLY A 238 -3.00 2.36 -7.74
N MET A 239 -3.38 1.16 -7.28
CA MET A 239 -4.68 0.98 -6.63
C MET A 239 -4.83 1.83 -5.35
N PRO A 240 -5.88 2.68 -5.24
CA PRO A 240 -6.12 3.50 -4.04
C PRO A 240 -6.80 2.73 -2.91
N TYR A 241 -7.29 1.52 -3.19
CA TYR A 241 -7.89 0.61 -2.22
C TYR A 241 -7.30 -0.78 -2.44
N VAL A 242 -6.94 -1.45 -1.35
CA VAL A 242 -6.83 -2.91 -1.35
C VAL A 242 -8.24 -3.49 -1.35
N THR A 243 -8.49 -4.47 -2.21
CA THR A 243 -9.83 -5.02 -2.45
C THR A 243 -9.80 -6.54 -2.34
N ALA A 244 -10.80 -7.11 -1.67
CA ALA A 244 -11.06 -8.53 -1.62
C ALA A 244 -12.53 -8.81 -1.94
N PHE A 245 -12.77 -9.79 -2.80
CA PHE A 245 -14.08 -10.39 -3.02
C PHE A 245 -14.16 -11.71 -2.25
N TYR A 246 -15.19 -11.87 -1.44
CA TYR A 246 -15.45 -13.08 -0.67
C TYR A 246 -16.66 -13.82 -1.22
N ASP A 247 -16.58 -15.15 -1.24
CA ASP A 247 -17.63 -16.04 -1.73
C ASP A 247 -17.61 -17.38 -0.98
N GLY A 248 -18.72 -18.11 -1.03
CA GLY A 248 -18.87 -19.43 -0.41
C GLY A 248 -18.89 -19.41 1.13
N GLY A 249 -19.35 -18.30 1.71
CA GLY A 249 -19.63 -18.21 3.15
C GLY A 249 -18.40 -18.03 4.04
N LEU A 250 -17.32 -17.41 3.54
CA LEU A 250 -16.22 -16.96 4.39
C LEU A 250 -16.69 -15.87 5.36
N ILE A 251 -16.01 -15.78 6.51
CA ILE A 251 -16.17 -14.69 7.49
C ILE A 251 -14.96 -13.76 7.35
N PRO A 252 -15.08 -12.61 6.65
CA PRO A 252 -13.99 -11.68 6.43
C PRO A 252 -13.43 -11.15 7.72
N LYS A 253 -12.11 -11.00 7.75
CA LYS A 253 -11.36 -10.51 8.89
C LYS A 253 -10.23 -9.60 8.43
N ILE A 254 -10.12 -8.46 9.08
CA ILE A 254 -8.96 -7.59 9.05
C ILE A 254 -8.16 -7.78 10.34
N SER A 255 -6.88 -8.13 10.21
CA SER A 255 -5.93 -8.18 11.32
C SER A 255 -4.91 -7.06 11.20
N LEU A 256 -4.52 -6.48 12.34
CA LEU A 256 -3.44 -5.51 12.46
C LEU A 256 -2.27 -6.19 13.20
N GLU A 257 -1.21 -6.56 12.47
CA GLU A 257 -0.09 -7.34 13.05
C GLU A 257 0.85 -6.45 13.88
N THR A 258 0.94 -5.17 13.54
CA THR A 258 1.90 -4.23 14.15
C THR A 258 1.23 -3.03 14.82
N SER A 259 -0.09 -3.04 15.03
CA SER A 259 -0.84 -1.88 15.53
C SER A 259 -2.14 -2.26 16.23
N ALA A 260 -2.67 -1.33 17.01
CA ALA A 260 -3.95 -1.44 17.70
C ALA A 260 -4.90 -0.33 17.26
N ILE A 261 -6.20 -0.64 17.24
CA ILE A 261 -7.29 0.30 17.01
C ILE A 261 -7.45 1.16 18.26
N THR A 262 -7.39 2.48 18.10
CA THR A 262 -7.55 3.47 19.19
C THR A 262 -8.82 4.30 19.04
N ALA A 263 -9.34 4.42 17.81
CA ALA A 263 -10.67 4.97 17.58
C ALA A 263 -11.35 4.28 16.39
N LEU A 264 -12.67 4.11 16.52
CA LEU A 264 -13.55 3.57 15.48
C LEU A 264 -14.61 4.62 15.18
N ASN A 265 -14.67 5.11 13.95
CA ASN A 265 -15.62 6.15 13.53
C ASN A 265 -15.61 7.40 14.45
N GLY A 266 -14.44 7.72 15.03
CA GLY A 266 -14.25 8.85 15.95
C GLY A 266 -14.49 8.54 17.43
N ALA A 267 -15.03 7.36 17.78
CA ALA A 267 -15.25 6.95 19.17
C ALA A 267 -14.06 6.17 19.74
N ALA A 268 -13.71 6.39 21.01
CA ALA A 268 -12.60 5.73 21.70
C ALA A 268 -12.94 4.33 22.29
N ASN A 269 -14.23 4.06 22.55
CA ASN A 269 -14.69 2.74 22.98
C ASN A 269 -14.84 1.82 21.76
N VAL A 270 -13.75 1.17 21.37
CA VAL A 270 -13.65 0.45 20.09
C VAL A 270 -13.85 -1.06 20.18
N ILE A 271 -13.95 -1.63 21.38
CA ILE A 271 -14.13 -3.07 21.57
C ILE A 271 -15.62 -3.37 21.69
N GLY A 272 -16.11 -4.29 20.87
CA GLY A 272 -17.53 -4.68 20.87
C GLY A 272 -18.03 -4.96 19.47
N THR A 273 -19.34 -4.87 19.31
CA THR A 273 -20.03 -5.14 18.05
C THR A 273 -20.57 -3.85 17.44
N PHE A 274 -20.34 -3.66 16.15
CA PHE A 274 -20.76 -2.48 15.42
C PHE A 274 -21.41 -2.88 14.10
N THR A 275 -22.44 -2.14 13.69
CA THR A 275 -23.10 -2.34 12.39
C THR A 275 -22.81 -1.19 11.45
N GLY A 276 -22.46 -1.49 10.21
CA GLY A 276 -22.22 -0.48 9.18
C GLY A 276 -21.62 -1.05 7.92
N ALA A 277 -21.59 -0.24 6.86
CA ALA A 277 -20.88 -0.55 5.61
C ALA A 277 -19.51 0.14 5.54
N ARG A 278 -19.18 1.00 6.53
CA ARG A 278 -17.97 1.82 6.55
C ARG A 278 -17.43 1.94 7.97
N PHE A 279 -16.15 1.65 8.14
CA PHE A 279 -15.46 1.68 9.42
C PHE A 279 -14.13 2.43 9.29
N LYS A 280 -14.04 3.61 9.92
CA LYS A 280 -12.81 4.42 9.99
C LYS A 280 -12.02 4.01 11.24
N LEU A 281 -10.86 3.39 11.03
CA LEU A 281 -9.95 2.91 12.05
C LEU A 281 -8.82 3.92 12.25
N LYS A 282 -8.73 4.52 13.44
CA LYS A 282 -7.51 5.21 13.87
C LYS A 282 -6.63 4.20 14.60
N LEU A 283 -5.35 4.13 14.21
CA LEU A 283 -4.39 3.21 14.79
C LEU A 283 -3.46 3.92 15.77
N ASN A 284 -2.91 3.19 16.74
CA ASN A 284 -1.89 3.68 17.67
C ASN A 284 -0.57 4.05 16.99
N SER A 285 -0.33 3.57 15.76
CA SER A 285 0.78 4.01 14.89
C SER A 285 0.59 5.43 14.35
N GLY A 286 -0.59 6.03 14.51
CA GLY A 286 -0.95 7.33 13.94
C GLY A 286 -1.63 7.24 12.58
N GLN A 287 -1.56 6.10 11.87
CA GLN A 287 -2.28 5.90 10.62
C GLN A 287 -3.79 5.87 10.82
N THR A 288 -4.50 6.24 9.76
CA THR A 288 -5.95 6.07 9.67
C THR A 288 -6.24 5.20 8.46
N TRP A 289 -7.08 4.18 8.64
CA TRP A 289 -7.55 3.32 7.58
C TRP A 289 -9.08 3.39 7.52
N ILE A 290 -9.65 3.28 6.34
CA ILE A 290 -11.10 3.16 6.18
C ILE A 290 -11.40 1.84 5.49
N VAL A 291 -12.25 1.05 6.13
CA VAL A 291 -12.76 -0.23 5.63
C VAL A 291 -14.17 0.00 5.11
N TYR A 292 -14.44 -0.53 3.93
CA TYR A 292 -15.73 -0.48 3.25
C TYR A 292 -16.21 -1.89 2.96
N PHE A 293 -17.49 -2.13 3.16
CA PHE A 293 -18.21 -3.30 2.69
C PHE A 293 -19.26 -2.85 1.67
N GLU A 294 -19.59 -3.74 0.73
CA GLU A 294 -20.60 -3.49 -0.30
C GLU A 294 -21.98 -3.16 0.28
N TYR A 295 -22.31 -3.73 1.43
CA TYR A 295 -23.52 -3.46 2.20
C TYR A 295 -23.21 -3.49 3.71
N ALA A 296 -24.18 -3.07 4.54
CA ALA A 296 -23.99 -3.01 5.98
C ALA A 296 -23.80 -4.43 6.56
N VAL A 297 -22.75 -4.58 7.37
CA VAL A 297 -22.41 -5.82 8.07
C VAL A 297 -22.30 -5.55 9.56
N GLU A 298 -22.52 -6.61 10.34
CA GLU A 298 -22.18 -6.61 11.76
C GLU A 298 -20.74 -7.09 11.92
N VAL A 299 -19.92 -6.29 12.61
CA VAL A 299 -18.51 -6.58 12.87
C VAL A 299 -18.24 -6.64 14.37
N SER A 300 -17.48 -7.65 14.77
CA SER A 300 -16.84 -7.71 16.08
C SER A 300 -15.46 -7.08 15.98
N VAL A 301 -15.20 -6.08 16.83
CA VAL A 301 -13.95 -5.34 16.90
C VAL A 301 -13.26 -5.65 18.22
N THR A 302 -11.99 -6.04 18.13
CA THR A 302 -11.08 -6.18 19.27
C THR A 302 -9.98 -5.12 19.17
N GLN A 303 -8.95 -5.21 20.00
CA GLN A 303 -7.82 -4.27 19.95
C GLN A 303 -7.09 -4.26 18.60
N ASN A 304 -6.99 -5.40 17.91
CA ASN A 304 -6.18 -5.55 16.69
C ASN A 304 -6.92 -6.24 15.53
N THR A 305 -8.23 -6.46 15.67
CA THR A 305 -9.04 -7.19 14.69
C THR A 305 -10.36 -6.48 14.45
N LEU A 306 -10.80 -6.47 13.19
CA LEU A 306 -12.18 -6.23 12.78
C LEU A 306 -12.64 -7.47 12.00
N SER A 307 -13.61 -8.21 12.52
CA SER A 307 -14.13 -9.44 11.89
C SER A 307 -15.62 -9.30 11.67
N CYS A 308 -16.13 -9.76 10.53
CA CYS A 308 -17.57 -9.97 10.39
C CYS A 308 -18.05 -10.98 11.44
N VAL A 309 -19.28 -10.83 11.92
CA VAL A 309 -19.90 -11.77 12.87
C VAL A 309 -20.53 -12.96 12.12
N SER A 310 -20.92 -12.76 10.86
CA SER A 310 -21.56 -13.76 10.01
C SER A 310 -20.85 -13.91 8.66
N PRO A 311 -21.11 -15.00 7.92
CA PRO A 311 -20.63 -15.17 6.56
C PRO A 311 -21.00 -13.99 5.64
N PHE A 312 -20.08 -13.62 4.76
CA PHE A 312 -20.23 -12.49 3.84
C PHE A 312 -19.95 -12.92 2.39
N THR A 313 -20.68 -12.33 1.45
CA THR A 313 -20.45 -12.51 0.01
C THR A 313 -20.54 -11.17 -0.68
N GLY A 314 -19.45 -10.74 -1.29
CA GLY A 314 -19.34 -9.39 -1.85
C GLY A 314 -17.95 -8.79 -1.66
N TYR A 315 -17.86 -7.49 -1.92
CA TYR A 315 -16.59 -6.76 -1.83
C TYR A 315 -16.34 -6.16 -0.43
N MET A 316 -15.13 -6.39 0.08
CA MET A 316 -14.53 -5.64 1.18
C MET A 316 -13.33 -4.88 0.64
N ARG A 317 -13.21 -3.60 0.97
CA ARG A 317 -12.12 -2.72 0.54
C ARG A 317 -11.52 -2.01 1.73
N ALA A 318 -10.22 -1.75 1.71
CA ALA A 318 -9.58 -0.88 2.69
C ALA A 318 -8.67 0.13 2.00
N ALA A 319 -8.59 1.34 2.57
CA ALA A 319 -7.67 2.37 2.11
C ALA A 319 -7.03 3.08 3.30
N ALA A 320 -5.72 3.31 3.20
CA ALA A 320 -5.02 4.23 4.08
C ALA A 320 -5.44 5.67 3.74
N LEU A 321 -5.91 6.42 4.73
CA LEU A 321 -6.23 7.83 4.60
C LEU A 321 -4.95 8.66 4.75
N PRO A 322 -4.56 9.47 3.75
CA PRO A 322 -3.43 10.38 3.87
C PRO A 322 -3.61 11.35 5.05
N SER A 323 -2.51 11.75 5.70
CA SER A 323 -2.52 12.71 6.83
C SER A 323 -3.16 14.06 6.47
N ASP A 324 -3.10 14.44 5.19
CA ASP A 324 -3.48 15.75 4.70
C ASP A 324 -4.89 15.76 4.07
N ALA A 325 -5.67 14.68 4.29
CA ALA A 325 -7.00 14.55 3.72
C ALA A 325 -8.00 15.54 4.38
N ILE A 326 -8.34 16.60 3.66
CA ILE A 326 -9.37 17.57 4.03
C ILE A 326 -10.73 17.01 3.58
N GLY A 327 -11.57 16.52 4.51
CA GLY A 327 -12.98 16.24 4.20
C GLY A 327 -13.59 14.94 4.73
N ASP A 328 -12.87 14.11 5.48
CA ASP A 328 -13.44 12.85 5.97
C ASP A 328 -14.31 13.03 7.24
N THR A 329 -15.50 13.59 7.06
CA THR A 329 -16.56 13.73 8.09
C THR A 329 -17.40 12.47 8.13
N ALA A 330 -16.96 11.47 8.90
CA ALA A 330 -17.80 10.31 9.19
C ALA A 330 -18.91 10.69 10.17
N ALA A 331 -20.17 10.37 9.87
CA ALA A 331 -21.23 10.32 10.87
C ALA A 331 -20.88 9.21 11.88
N ALA A 332 -20.96 9.52 13.18
CA ALA A 332 -20.64 8.59 14.25
C ALA A 332 -21.51 7.32 14.12
N ALA A 333 -20.88 6.15 14.17
CA ALA A 333 -21.62 4.90 14.26
C ALA A 333 -22.33 4.85 15.62
N THR A 334 -23.64 4.59 15.61
CA THR A 334 -24.39 4.25 16.81
C THR A 334 -23.89 2.91 17.31
N ALA A 335 -23.18 2.92 18.44
CA ALA A 335 -22.90 1.68 19.17
C ALA A 335 -24.23 1.04 19.55
N ALA A 336 -24.43 -0.23 19.19
CA ALA A 336 -25.53 -0.99 19.73
C ALA A 336 -25.25 -1.16 21.23
N THR A 337 -26.06 -0.52 22.07
CA THR A 337 -26.05 -0.73 23.51
C THR A 337 -26.38 -2.19 23.76
N ALA A 338 -25.42 -2.95 24.29
CA ALA A 338 -25.70 -4.27 24.85
C ALA A 338 -26.71 -4.10 26.00
N ALA A 339 -27.86 -4.77 25.88
CA ALA A 339 -28.78 -5.01 26.98
C ALA A 339 -28.29 -6.21 27.81
#